data_AF-A0A8S3JEI4-F1
#
_entry.id   AF-A0A8S3JEI4-F1
#
_cell.length_a   1.000
_cell.length_b   1.000
_cell.length_c   1.000
_cell.angle_alpha   90.00
_cell.angle_beta   90.00
_cell.angle_gamma   90.00
#
_symmetry.space_group_name_H-M   'P 1'
#
loop_
_entity.id
_entity.type
_entity.pdbx_description
1 polymer ?
#
loop_
_entity_poly.entity_id
_entity_poly.type
_entity_poly.pdbx_seq_one_letter_code
_entity_poly.pdbx_strand_id
1 'polypeptide(L)'
;MQRAVPEQLLGVRFCYFIQQQFHYVKLNENLPSSLAHRAGLKSYDRIIFFNGVNIENQNFEQFLHRFKIARHLPVQMLVCSPATYAHYKALGKVFHCELPTVQLLKPVYATSSK
;
A
#
# COMPACT_ATOMS: atom_id res chain seq x y z
N MET A 1 13.54 -13.18 -2.27
CA MET A 1 13.92 -11.95 -3.00
C MET A 1 12.75 -10.96 -2.99
N GLN A 2 13.01 -9.66 -2.93
CA GLN A 2 11.98 -8.59 -2.89
C GLN A 2 12.30 -7.52 -3.94
N ARG A 3 11.29 -6.88 -4.51
CA ARG A 3 11.44 -5.74 -5.44
C ARG A 3 10.84 -4.48 -4.82
N ALA A 4 11.42 -3.33 -5.09
CA ALA A 4 10.92 -2.05 -4.61
C ALA A 4 10.75 -1.08 -5.78
N VAL A 5 9.71 -0.25 -5.70
CA VAL A 5 9.57 0.91 -6.59
C VAL A 5 10.65 1.91 -6.16
N PRO A 6 11.50 2.40 -7.08
CA PRO A 6 12.59 3.31 -6.75
C PRO A 6 12.09 4.69 -6.28
N GLU A 7 10.92 5.10 -6.75
CA GLU A 7 10.26 6.34 -6.32
C GLU A 7 9.59 6.17 -4.96
N GLN A 8 9.85 7.10 -4.05
CA GLN A 8 9.17 7.18 -2.75
C GLN A 8 7.97 8.13 -2.84
N LEU A 9 6.88 7.75 -2.21
CA LEU A 9 5.69 8.60 -2.06
C LEU A 9 5.31 8.67 -0.59
N LEU A 10 4.96 9.85 -0.07
CA LEU A 10 4.47 10.01 1.31
C LEU A 10 5.46 9.57 2.41
N GLY A 11 6.76 9.46 2.10
CA GLY A 11 7.76 8.86 3.00
C GLY A 11 7.68 7.34 3.09
N VAL A 12 7.12 6.69 2.06
CA VAL A 12 6.91 5.25 1.97
C VAL A 12 7.63 4.70 0.75
N ARG A 13 8.22 3.51 0.91
CA ARG A 13 8.66 2.66 -0.18
C ARG A 13 7.62 1.59 -0.45
N PHE A 14 7.21 1.46 -1.71
CA PHE A 14 6.37 0.36 -2.16
C PHE A 14 7.23 -0.84 -2.50
N CYS A 15 6.90 -1.99 -1.91
CA CYS A 15 7.63 -3.23 -2.06
C CYS A 15 6.73 -4.35 -2.58
N TYR A 16 7.31 -5.32 -3.27
CA TYR A 16 6.65 -6.55 -3.72
C TYR A 16 7.40 -7.76 -3.20
N PHE A 17 6.69 -8.63 -2.48
CA PHE A 17 7.24 -9.88 -1.98
C PHE A 17 6.97 -11.01 -2.97
N ILE A 18 8.03 -11.46 -3.66
CA ILE A 18 7.91 -12.38 -4.80
C ILE A 18 7.39 -13.76 -4.36
N GLN A 19 7.86 -14.27 -3.21
CA GLN A 19 7.53 -15.62 -2.73
C GLN A 19 6.05 -15.79 -2.37
N GLN A 20 5.41 -14.74 -1.87
CA GLN A 20 3.99 -14.76 -1.48
C GLN A 20 3.11 -13.87 -2.37
N GLN A 21 3.69 -13.31 -3.44
CA GLN A 21 3.05 -12.49 -4.47
C GLN A 21 2.15 -11.39 -3.90
N PHE A 22 2.72 -10.40 -3.22
CA PHE A 22 1.94 -9.28 -2.73
C PHE A 22 2.70 -7.97 -2.58
N HIS A 23 1.95 -6.88 -2.62
CA HIS A 23 2.44 -5.54 -2.38
C HIS A 23 2.32 -5.14 -0.91
N TYR A 24 3.36 -4.50 -0.39
CA TYR A 24 3.37 -3.96 0.97
C TYR A 24 4.14 -2.64 1.03
N VAL A 25 3.92 -1.89 2.11
CA VAL A 25 4.61 -0.63 2.36
C VAL A 25 5.74 -0.79 3.36
N LYS A 26 6.84 -0.06 3.17
CA LYS A 26 7.86 0.14 4.20
C LYS A 26 8.00 1.63 4.46
N LEU A 27 7.75 2.07 5.69
CA LEU A 27 7.94 3.47 6.07
C LEU A 27 9.43 3.78 6.19
N ASN A 28 9.77 5.04 5.91
CA ASN A 28 11.10 5.57 6.21
C ASN A 28 11.16 5.97 7.68
N GLU A 29 11.89 5.19 8.49
CA GLU A 29 12.06 5.41 9.94
C GLU A 29 12.71 6.77 10.25
N ASN A 30 13.48 7.31 9.32
CA ASN A 30 14.10 8.63 9.45
C ASN A 30 13.14 9.80 9.17
N LEU A 31 11.88 9.53 8.81
CA LEU A 31 10.86 10.54 8.52
C LEU A 31 9.56 10.29 9.33
N PRO A 32 9.62 10.37 10.67
CA PRO A 32 8.46 10.10 11.54
C PRO A 32 7.33 11.11 11.37
N SER A 33 7.60 12.30 10.83
CA SER A 33 6.61 13.32 10.49
C SER A 33 6.07 13.19 9.06
N SER A 34 6.27 12.05 8.40
CA SER A 34 5.74 11.82 7.05
C SER A 34 4.21 11.73 7.03
N LEU A 35 3.62 11.96 5.86
CA LEU A 35 2.18 11.81 5.64
C LEU A 35 1.71 10.38 5.95
N ALA A 36 2.54 9.38 5.67
CA ALA A 36 2.23 7.99 5.99
C ALA A 36 2.18 7.70 7.50
N HIS A 37 3.14 8.22 8.28
CA HIS A 37 3.08 8.10 9.73
C HIS A 37 1.82 8.76 10.30
N ARG A 38 1.49 9.97 9.83
CA ARG A 38 0.25 10.67 10.24
C ARG A 38 -1.02 9.94 9.80
N ALA A 39 -0.97 9.22 8.68
CA ALA A 39 -2.09 8.42 8.19
C ALA A 39 -2.26 7.11 8.97
N GLY A 40 -1.38 6.78 9.92
CA GLY A 40 -1.44 5.56 10.72
C GLY A 40 -0.92 4.31 10.01
N LEU A 41 -0.21 4.48 8.87
CA LEU A 41 0.43 3.36 8.19
C LEU A 41 1.53 2.76 9.06
N LYS A 42 1.64 1.43 9.02
CA LYS A 42 2.72 0.68 9.64
C LYS A 42 3.56 -0.02 8.58
N SER A 43 4.85 -0.20 8.87
CA SER A 43 5.72 -0.96 7.99
C SER A 43 5.16 -2.37 7.89
N TYR A 44 5.24 -2.94 6.69
CA TYR A 44 4.72 -4.26 6.33
C TYR A 44 3.20 -4.37 6.23
N ASP A 45 2.46 -3.27 6.30
CA ASP A 45 1.06 -3.28 5.91
C ASP A 45 0.93 -3.70 4.44
N ARG A 46 0.06 -4.68 4.19
CA ARG A 46 -0.23 -5.21 2.86
C ARG A 46 -1.23 -4.31 2.17
N ILE A 47 -0.96 -3.99 0.90
CA ILE A 47 -1.84 -3.17 0.07
C ILE A 47 -2.85 -4.08 -0.63
N ILE A 48 -4.13 -3.82 -0.42
CA ILE A 48 -5.23 -4.56 -1.01
C ILE A 48 -5.79 -3.78 -2.21
N PHE A 49 -6.10 -2.49 -2.01
CA PHE A 49 -6.56 -1.60 -3.08
C PHE A 49 -5.61 -0.41 -3.23
N PHE A 50 -5.41 0.00 -4.48
CA PHE A 50 -4.69 1.21 -4.84
C PHE A 50 -5.57 2.03 -5.80
N ASN A 51 -5.96 3.23 -5.36
CA ASN A 51 -6.89 4.12 -6.05
C ASN A 51 -8.20 3.43 -6.48
N GLY A 52 -8.83 2.72 -5.53
CA GLY A 52 -10.10 2.02 -5.76
C GLY A 52 -10.00 0.72 -6.57
N VAL A 53 -8.79 0.33 -7.02
CA VAL A 53 -8.59 -0.92 -7.77
C VAL A 53 -7.94 -1.98 -6.89
N ASN A 54 -8.50 -3.19 -6.86
CA ASN A 54 -7.88 -4.32 -6.17
C ASN A 54 -6.58 -4.71 -6.89
N ILE A 55 -5.48 -4.78 -6.13
CA ILE A 55 -4.14 -5.11 -6.62
C ILE A 55 -3.57 -6.39 -6.01
N GLU A 56 -4.35 -7.18 -5.27
CA GLU A 56 -3.86 -8.40 -4.59
C GLU A 56 -3.18 -9.38 -5.54
N ASN A 57 -3.67 -9.46 -6.79
CA ASN A 57 -3.17 -10.35 -7.83
C ASN A 57 -2.29 -9.65 -8.86
N GLN A 58 -1.93 -8.38 -8.64
CA GLN A 58 -1.04 -7.65 -9.53
C GLN A 58 0.42 -8.00 -9.20
N ASN A 59 1.22 -8.16 -10.25
CA ASN A 59 2.66 -8.31 -10.10
C ASN A 59 3.36 -6.94 -10.01
N PHE A 60 4.66 -6.97 -9.76
CA PHE A 60 5.48 -5.75 -9.64
C PHE A 60 5.34 -4.78 -10.82
N GLU A 61 5.39 -5.28 -12.06
CA GLU A 61 5.34 -4.42 -13.25
C GLU A 61 3.96 -3.80 -13.45
N GLN A 62 2.89 -4.57 -13.23
CA GLN A 62 1.51 -4.08 -13.30
C GLN A 62 1.25 -2.98 -12.27
N PHE A 63 1.70 -3.18 -11.03
CA PHE A 63 1.59 -2.17 -9.99
C PHE A 63 2.46 -0.94 -10.30
N LEU A 64 3.68 -1.12 -10.80
CA LEU A 64 4.57 -0.01 -11.18
C LEU A 64 3.96 0.84 -12.29
N HIS A 65 3.37 0.21 -13.30
CA HIS A 65 2.66 0.91 -14.37
C HIS A 65 1.50 1.75 -13.82
N ARG A 66 0.67 1.17 -12.93
CA ARG A 66 -0.44 1.87 -12.27
C ARG A 66 0.05 3.03 -11.42
N PHE A 67 1.12 2.82 -10.65
CA PHE A 67 1.75 3.85 -9.83
C PHE A 67 2.23 5.04 -10.67
N LYS A 68 2.89 4.77 -11.80
CA LYS A 68 3.36 5.81 -12.73
C LYS A 68 2.22 6.66 -13.28
N ILE A 69 1.08 6.06 -13.62
CA ILE A 69 -0.11 6.79 -14.07
C ILE A 69 -0.69 7.66 -12.94
N ALA A 70 -0.67 7.16 -11.70
CA ALA A 70 -1.22 7.85 -10.54
C ALA A 70 -0.36 9.03 -10.03
N ARG A 71 0.82 9.31 -10.61
CA ARG A 71 1.77 10.33 -10.12
C ARG A 71 1.19 11.74 -9.98
N HIS A 72 0.17 12.08 -10.76
CA HIS A 72 -0.47 13.40 -10.75
C HIS A 72 -1.89 13.37 -10.17
N LEU A 73 -2.29 12.24 -9.58
CA LEU A 73 -3.61 12.02 -9.00
C LEU A 73 -3.47 11.81 -7.49
N PRO A 74 -4.52 12.10 -6.71
CA PRO A 74 -4.53 11.73 -5.30
C PRO A 74 -4.39 10.21 -5.17
N VAL A 75 -3.53 9.79 -4.24
CA VAL A 75 -3.32 8.38 -3.93
C VAL A 75 -4.14 7.99 -2.70
N GLN A 76 -4.94 6.95 -2.84
CA GLN A 76 -5.72 6.33 -1.79
C GLN A 76 -5.44 4.83 -1.76
N MET A 77 -5.27 4.26 -0.56
CA MET A 77 -4.98 2.84 -0.40
C MET A 77 -5.90 2.22 0.63
N LEU A 78 -6.28 0.96 0.39
CA LEU A 78 -6.83 0.08 1.41
C LEU A 78 -5.75 -0.89 1.83
N VAL A 79 -5.42 -0.90 3.13
CA VAL A 79 -4.32 -1.68 3.67
C VAL A 79 -4.74 -2.50 4.89
N CYS A 80 -3.99 -3.53 5.23
CA CYS A 80 -4.14 -4.23 6.51
C CYS A 80 -2.84 -4.88 6.95
N SER A 81 -2.76 -5.24 8.24
CA SER A 81 -1.61 -5.97 8.77
C SER A 81 -1.54 -7.41 8.23
N PRO A 82 -0.36 -8.06 8.24
CA PRO A 82 -0.23 -9.45 7.81
C PRO A 82 -1.17 -10.43 8.56
N ALA A 83 -1.34 -10.23 9.86
CA ALA A 83 -2.24 -11.04 10.69
C ALA A 83 -3.72 -10.86 10.28
N THR A 84 -4.12 -9.62 10.03
CA THR A 84 -5.48 -9.31 9.54
C THR A 84 -5.73 -9.96 8.19
N TYR A 85 -4.77 -9.88 7.28
CA TYR A 85 -4.89 -10.48 5.97
C TYR A 85 -5.08 -12.00 6.05
N ALA A 86 -4.22 -12.68 6.83
CA ALA A 86 -4.30 -14.12 7.03
C ALA A 86 -5.65 -14.55 7.64
N HIS A 87 -6.14 -13.81 8.64
CA HIS A 87 -7.42 -14.06 9.27
C HIS A 87 -8.59 -14.00 8.27
N TYR A 88 -8.71 -12.91 7.51
CA TYR A 88 -9.83 -12.76 6.56
C TYR A 88 -9.73 -13.70 5.36
N LYS A 89 -8.51 -14.03 4.90
CA LYS A 89 -8.33 -15.06 3.88
C LYS A 89 -8.77 -16.45 4.35
N ALA A 90 -8.44 -16.84 5.58
CA ALA A 90 -8.87 -18.11 6.15
C ALA A 90 -10.41 -18.21 6.26
N LEU A 91 -11.08 -17.07 6.47
CA LEU A 91 -12.54 -16.97 6.50
C LEU A 91 -13.20 -16.82 5.11
N GLY A 92 -12.41 -16.79 4.03
CA GLY A 92 -12.93 -16.57 2.68
C GLY A 92 -13.59 -15.19 2.48
N LYS A 93 -13.25 -14.20 3.32
CA LYS A 93 -13.83 -12.85 3.23
C LYS A 93 -13.20 -12.06 2.09
N VAL A 94 -14.02 -11.29 1.40
CA VAL A 94 -13.56 -10.27 0.45
C VAL A 94 -13.18 -9.03 1.25
N PHE A 95 -12.06 -8.40 0.91
CA PHE A 95 -11.63 -7.19 1.60
C PHE A 95 -12.42 -5.96 1.13
N HIS A 96 -12.92 -5.18 2.08
CA HIS A 96 -13.55 -3.88 1.87
C HIS A 96 -13.29 -2.96 3.07
N CYS A 97 -13.62 -1.66 2.95
CA CYS A 97 -13.33 -0.64 3.96
C CYS A 97 -14.16 -0.75 5.25
N GLU A 98 -15.21 -1.56 5.28
CA GLU A 98 -16.04 -1.74 6.48
C GLU A 98 -15.53 -2.87 7.38
N LEU A 99 -14.51 -3.61 6.95
CA LEU A 99 -13.86 -4.60 7.81
C LEU A 99 -13.07 -3.89 8.92
N PRO A 100 -13.32 -4.19 10.22
CA PRO A 100 -12.83 -3.39 11.34
C PRO A 100 -11.31 -3.17 11.40
N THR A 101 -10.52 -4.15 10.95
CA THR A 101 -9.05 -4.12 11.00
C THR A 101 -8.41 -3.80 9.64
N VAL A 102 -9.23 -3.43 8.66
CA VAL A 102 -8.78 -2.95 7.35
C VAL A 102 -8.88 -1.43 7.33
N GLN A 103 -7.82 -0.78 6.88
CA GLN A 103 -7.69 0.66 6.94
C GLN A 103 -7.76 1.28 5.55
N LEU A 104 -8.77 2.12 5.32
CA LEU A 104 -8.84 3.00 4.16
C LEU A 104 -8.12 4.31 4.49
N LEU A 105 -7.03 4.58 3.79
CA LEU A 105 -6.30 5.84 3.94
C LEU A 105 -7.08 6.99 3.29
N LYS A 106 -6.98 8.17 3.88
CA LYS A 106 -7.48 9.39 3.22
C LYS A 106 -6.69 9.61 1.92
N PRO A 107 -7.33 10.08 0.83
CA PRO A 107 -6.60 10.44 -0.39
C PRO A 107 -5.54 11.49 -0.08
N VAL A 108 -4.32 11.27 -0.55
CA VAL A 108 -3.21 12.20 -0.36
C VAL A 108 -2.65 12.61 -1.71
N TYR A 109 -2.48 13.91 -1.91
CA TYR A 109 -1.82 14.42 -3.11
C TYR A 109 -0.33 14.14 -3.02
N ALA A 110 0.16 13.38 -3.99
CA ALA A 110 1.58 13.26 -4.28
C ALA A 110 2.09 14.62 -4.76
N THR A 111 2.36 15.56 -3.86
CA THR A 111 3.10 16.76 -4.24
C THR A 111 4.52 16.31 -4.51
N SER A 112 4.92 16.24 -5.79
CA SER A 112 6.33 16.16 -6.14
C SER A 112 7.00 17.36 -5.50
N SER A 113 7.76 17.16 -4.43
CA SER A 113 8.76 18.16 -4.08
C SER A 113 9.67 18.22 -5.29
N LYS A 114 9.84 19.43 -5.84
CA LYS A 114 10.86 19.72 -6.84
C LYS A 114 12.23 19.30 -6.33
#